data_AF-A0AAV1F5U4-F1
#
_entry.id   AF-A0AAV1F5U4-F1
#
_cell.length_a   1.000
_cell.length_b   1.000
_cell.length_c   1.000
_cell.angle_alpha   90.00
_cell.angle_beta   90.00
_cell.angle_gamma   90.00
#
_symmetry.space_group_name_H-M   'P 1'
#
loop_
_entity.id
_entity.type
_entity.pdbx_description
1 polymer ?
#
loop_
_entity_poly.entity_id
_entity_poly.type
_entity_poly.pdbx_seq_one_letter_code
_entity_poly.pdbx_strand_id
1 'polypeptide(L)'
;MESQTKPEPGSSSGGGGGGGGGGGGVCQGGCGLLLSGEEHCCVDALRSITDALEERSVILEHKARMARLRWNRREQYLLAQVSTLQNEAQLAALQYQRRLHQYMLRINSIAEQVTGFNKGDLITTCDKQNQVEATCPEGEPLKSPEEETQCCVWAAFEGGWV
;
A
#
# COMPACT_ATOMS: atom_id res chain seq x y z
N MET A 1 8.52 3.13 -23.98
CA MET A 1 7.08 3.25 -24.28
C MET A 1 6.64 4.60 -23.76
N GLU A 2 6.72 5.58 -24.65
CA GLU A 2 6.53 7.00 -24.39
C GLU A 2 5.05 7.36 -24.21
N SER A 3 4.84 8.25 -23.22
CA SER A 3 4.02 9.48 -23.26
C SER A 3 2.65 9.43 -23.90
N GLN A 4 1.57 9.72 -23.16
CA GLN A 4 0.49 10.64 -23.58
C GLN A 4 -0.21 11.29 -22.37
N THR A 5 0.05 12.58 -22.16
CA THR A 5 -0.79 13.51 -21.38
C THR A 5 -1.92 14.03 -22.26
N LYS A 6 -3.15 14.01 -21.74
CA LYS A 6 -4.37 14.43 -22.42
C LYS A 6 -4.57 15.95 -22.30
N PRO A 7 -4.88 16.68 -23.39
CA PRO A 7 -5.13 18.12 -23.35
C PRO A 7 -6.59 18.46 -23.00
N GLU A 8 -6.77 19.66 -22.44
CA GLU A 8 -8.03 20.26 -22.03
C GLU A 8 -8.91 20.72 -23.21
N PRO A 9 -10.24 20.80 -23.04
CA PRO A 9 -11.13 21.37 -24.05
C PRO A 9 -11.17 22.90 -23.98
N GLY A 10 -10.76 23.54 -25.07
CA GLY A 10 -11.02 24.94 -25.34
C GLY A 10 -12.51 25.21 -25.55
N SER A 11 -13.02 26.26 -24.90
CA SER A 11 -14.36 26.80 -25.13
C SER A 11 -14.22 28.19 -25.75
N SER A 12 -14.57 28.26 -27.03
CA SER A 12 -14.53 29.45 -27.87
C SER A 12 -15.81 30.30 -27.75
N SER A 13 -15.61 31.61 -27.56
CA SER A 13 -16.33 32.74 -28.15
C SER A 13 -17.86 32.78 -28.18
N GLY A 14 -18.42 33.78 -27.50
CA GLY A 14 -19.69 34.41 -27.85
C GLY A 14 -19.64 35.90 -27.51
N GLY A 15 -19.48 36.75 -28.51
CA GLY A 15 -19.59 38.20 -28.38
C GLY A 15 -21.05 38.65 -28.48
N GLY A 16 -21.38 39.73 -27.78
CA GLY A 16 -22.65 40.44 -28.00
C GLY A 16 -22.99 41.45 -26.90
N GLY A 17 -23.23 42.69 -27.32
CA GLY A 17 -24.14 43.61 -26.64
C GLY A 17 -23.50 44.73 -25.84
N GLY A 18 -23.61 45.96 -26.36
CA GLY A 18 -23.13 47.18 -25.73
C GLY A 18 -24.02 47.68 -24.58
N GLY A 19 -23.54 48.73 -23.92
CA GLY A 19 -24.36 49.49 -22.97
C GLY A 19 -23.52 50.30 -22.00
N GLY A 20 -23.51 51.62 -22.19
CA GLY A 20 -23.46 52.60 -21.10
C GLY A 20 -22.10 52.86 -20.45
N GLY A 21 -21.56 54.05 -20.70
CA GLY A 21 -20.45 54.60 -19.92
C GLY A 21 -20.84 54.83 -18.46
N GLY A 22 -19.89 54.52 -17.58
CA GLY A 22 -19.88 54.90 -16.16
C GLY A 22 -18.48 54.59 -15.63
N GLY A 23 -17.67 55.61 -15.40
CA GLY A 23 -16.28 55.45 -14.98
C GLY A 23 -16.17 54.74 -13.63
N GLY A 24 -15.82 53.45 -13.65
CA GLY A 24 -15.46 52.70 -12.46
C GLY A 24 -14.09 53.14 -11.94
N GLY A 25 -14.06 54.24 -11.18
CA GLY A 25 -12.88 54.69 -10.47
C GLY A 25 -12.59 53.82 -9.24
N VAL A 26 -11.32 53.75 -8.85
CA VAL A 26 -10.94 53.29 -7.51
C VAL A 26 -11.35 54.38 -6.52
N CYS A 27 -11.78 53.97 -5.34
CA CYS A 27 -12.03 54.83 -4.17
C CYS A 27 -11.00 55.97 -4.04
N GLN A 28 -11.42 57.22 -4.25
CA GLN A 28 -10.56 58.42 -4.11
C GLN A 28 -10.06 58.63 -2.68
N GLY A 29 -10.76 58.04 -1.69
CA GLY A 29 -10.33 57.99 -0.28
C GLY A 29 -9.22 56.98 0.02
N GLY A 30 -8.66 56.31 -0.98
CA GLY A 30 -7.47 55.45 -0.84
C GLY A 30 -7.74 54.03 -0.35
N CYS A 31 -9.00 53.60 -0.26
CA CYS A 31 -9.34 52.24 0.18
C CYS A 31 -9.05 51.15 -0.88
N GLY A 32 -8.66 51.52 -2.11
CA GLY A 32 -8.20 50.57 -3.13
C GLY A 32 -9.29 49.68 -3.75
N LEU A 33 -10.54 49.82 -3.29
CA LEU A 33 -11.68 49.05 -3.75
C LEU A 33 -12.34 49.68 -4.97
N LEU A 34 -12.86 48.82 -5.85
CA LEU A 34 -13.65 49.23 -7.01
C LEU A 34 -14.99 49.79 -6.55
N LEU A 35 -15.32 51.02 -6.96
CA LEU A 35 -16.58 51.66 -6.63
C LEU A 35 -17.73 50.97 -7.38
N SER A 36 -18.65 50.34 -6.65
CA SER A 36 -19.87 49.75 -7.23
C SER A 36 -21.07 50.70 -7.20
N GLY A 37 -20.84 52.01 -7.04
CA GLY A 37 -21.87 53.06 -6.98
C GLY A 37 -21.28 54.44 -6.64
N GLU A 38 -22.11 55.48 -6.71
CA GLU A 38 -21.71 56.90 -6.54
C GLU A 38 -21.41 57.28 -5.07
N GLU A 39 -21.91 56.53 -4.09
CA GLU A 39 -21.64 56.73 -2.66
C GLU A 39 -21.20 55.41 -2.01
N HIS A 40 -19.99 55.38 -1.43
CA HIS A 40 -19.47 54.20 -0.73
C HIS A 40 -18.88 54.61 0.64
N CYS A 41 -19.16 53.83 1.68
CA CYS A 41 -18.50 53.97 2.98
C CYS A 41 -17.24 53.11 2.99
N CYS A 42 -16.05 53.72 2.84
CA CYS A 42 -14.76 53.02 2.82
C CYS A 42 -14.60 52.03 4.00
N VAL A 43 -15.07 52.43 5.18
CA VAL A 43 -14.94 51.64 6.42
C VAL A 43 -15.76 50.36 6.35
N ASP A 44 -17.02 50.42 5.90
CA ASP A 44 -17.89 49.25 5.81
C ASP A 44 -17.44 48.30 4.69
N ALA A 45 -16.97 48.87 3.57
CA ALA A 45 -16.41 48.08 2.49
C ALA A 45 -15.14 47.32 2.95
N LEU A 46 -14.22 47.99 3.64
CA LEU A 46 -13.03 47.34 4.20
C LEU A 46 -13.40 46.29 5.25
N ARG A 47 -14.37 46.57 6.14
CA ARG A 47 -14.88 45.60 7.12
C ARG A 47 -15.45 44.35 6.45
N SER A 48 -16.28 44.53 5.43
CA SER A 48 -16.85 43.39 4.70
C SER A 48 -15.79 42.49 4.06
N ILE A 49 -14.68 43.09 3.60
CA ILE A 49 -13.57 42.35 3.00
C ILE A 49 -12.73 41.68 4.07
N THR A 50 -12.46 42.35 5.20
CA THR A 50 -11.78 41.69 6.32
C THR A 50 -12.58 40.49 6.83
N ASP A 51 -13.90 40.64 7.00
CA ASP A 51 -14.78 39.56 7.43
C ASP A 51 -14.78 38.40 6.42
N ALA A 52 -14.85 38.71 5.12
CA ALA A 52 -14.79 37.69 4.07
C ALA A 52 -13.41 36.98 4.00
N LEU A 53 -12.32 37.69 4.29
CA LEU A 53 -10.98 37.11 4.35
C LEU A 53 -10.81 36.23 5.60
N GLU A 54 -11.36 36.64 6.74
CA GLU A 54 -11.38 35.86 7.98
C GLU A 54 -12.23 34.59 7.83
N GLU A 55 -13.40 34.67 7.19
CA GLU A 55 -14.19 33.48 6.89
C GLU A 55 -13.41 32.49 6.00
N ARG A 56 -12.76 33.01 4.95
CA ARG A 56 -11.92 32.19 4.06
C ARG A 56 -10.76 31.55 4.82
N SER A 57 -10.11 32.27 5.74
CA SER A 57 -9.00 31.72 6.51
C SER A 57 -9.47 30.57 7.40
N VAL A 58 -10.60 30.72 8.11
CA VAL A 58 -11.19 29.67 8.94
C VAL A 58 -11.53 28.42 8.13
N ILE A 59 -12.12 28.59 6.93
CA ILE A 59 -12.44 27.49 6.03
C ILE A 59 -11.16 26.76 5.57
N LEU A 60 -10.12 27.51 5.19
CA LEU A 60 -8.86 26.94 4.75
C LEU A 60 -8.14 26.20 5.89
N GLU A 61 -8.11 26.75 7.09
CA GLU A 61 -7.55 26.11 8.27
C GLU A 61 -8.29 24.83 8.63
N HIS A 62 -9.62 24.84 8.56
CA HIS A 62 -10.42 23.65 8.78
C HIS A 62 -10.12 22.57 7.73
N LYS A 63 -10.10 22.93 6.44
CA LYS A 63 -9.76 22.01 5.35
C LYS A 63 -8.36 21.43 5.50
N ALA A 64 -7.38 22.25 5.87
CA ALA A 64 -6.01 21.83 6.13
C ALA A 64 -5.92 20.86 7.31
N ARG A 65 -6.60 21.15 8.43
CA ARG A 65 -6.70 20.24 9.58
C ARG A 65 -7.31 18.90 9.19
N MET A 66 -8.43 18.91 8.46
CA MET A 66 -9.09 17.67 8.03
C MET A 66 -8.23 16.88 7.04
N ALA A 67 -7.54 17.54 6.12
CA ALA A 67 -6.60 16.89 5.22
C ALA A 67 -5.46 16.22 6.00
N ARG A 68 -4.86 16.93 6.97
CA ARG A 68 -3.82 16.38 7.84
C ARG A 68 -4.29 15.14 8.60
N LEU A 69 -5.50 15.15 9.15
CA LEU A 69 -6.07 13.98 9.84
C LEU A 69 -6.26 12.79 8.90
N ARG A 70 -6.75 13.01 7.67
CA ARG A 70 -6.90 11.95 6.67
C ARG A 70 -5.55 11.34 6.29
N TRP A 71 -4.55 12.20 6.03
CA TRP A 71 -3.20 11.75 5.70
C TRP A 71 -2.56 10.98 6.86
N ASN A 72 -2.68 11.48 8.08
CA ASN A 72 -2.13 10.80 9.26
C ASN A 72 -2.78 9.43 9.47
N ARG A 73 -4.10 9.29 9.35
CA ARG A 73 -4.77 7.98 9.44
C ARG A 73 -4.26 7.00 8.38
N ARG A 74 -4.11 7.47 7.14
CA ARG A 74 -3.57 6.65 6.04
C ARG A 74 -2.13 6.24 6.30
N GLU A 75 -1.31 7.16 6.78
CA GLU A 75 0.08 6.90 7.15
C GLU A 75 0.16 5.85 8.26
N GLN A 76 -0.62 5.99 9.34
CA GLN A 76 -0.65 5.02 10.43
C GLN A 76 -1.09 3.63 9.94
N TYR A 77 -2.10 3.56 9.07
CA TYR A 77 -2.53 2.30 8.45
C TYR A 77 -1.41 1.66 7.63
N LEU A 78 -0.73 2.44 6.77
CA LEU A 78 0.36 1.94 5.94
C LEU A 78 1.56 1.49 6.79
N LEU A 79 1.89 2.23 7.85
CA LEU A 79 2.94 1.84 8.80
C LEU A 79 2.60 0.52 9.51
N ALA A 80 1.35 0.35 9.94
CA ALA A 80 0.88 -0.91 10.51
C ALA A 80 1.02 -2.06 9.50
N GLN A 81 0.59 -1.85 8.26
CA GLN A 81 0.70 -2.85 7.19
C GLN A 81 2.15 -3.26 6.91
N VAL A 82 3.06 -2.28 6.80
CA VAL A 82 4.50 -2.56 6.62
C VAL A 82 5.06 -3.35 7.79
N SER A 83 4.68 -3.00 9.03
CA SER A 83 5.13 -3.73 10.22
C SER A 83 4.63 -5.18 10.23
N THR A 84 3.39 -5.43 9.80
CA THR A 84 2.83 -6.78 9.68
C THR A 84 3.60 -7.60 8.64
N LEU A 85 3.81 -7.06 7.44
CA LEU A 85 4.57 -7.72 6.38
C LEU A 85 6.02 -8.02 6.81
N GLN A 86 6.64 -7.09 7.55
CA GLN A 86 7.98 -7.30 8.10
C GLN A 86 8.01 -8.47 9.09
N ASN A 87 7.03 -8.53 10.00
CA ASN A 87 6.91 -9.64 10.95
C ASN A 87 6.65 -10.98 10.25
N GLU A 88 5.79 -11.00 9.23
CA GLU A 88 5.53 -12.18 8.40
C GLU A 88 6.80 -12.66 7.71
N ALA A 89 7.58 -11.76 7.10
CA ALA A 89 8.84 -12.09 6.46
C ALA A 89 9.87 -12.65 7.45
N GLN A 90 9.94 -12.09 8.67
CA GLN A 90 10.80 -12.60 9.74
C GLN A 90 10.40 -14.00 10.19
N LEU A 91 9.10 -14.24 10.41
CA LEU A 91 8.58 -15.55 10.78
C LEU A 91 8.83 -16.59 9.68
N ALA A 92 8.63 -16.23 8.41
CA ALA A 92 8.93 -17.10 7.28
C ALA A 92 10.42 -17.47 7.24
N ALA A 93 11.32 -16.50 7.43
CA ALA A 93 12.76 -16.76 7.48
C ALA A 93 13.14 -17.76 8.59
N LEU A 94 12.57 -17.61 9.79
CA LEU A 94 12.79 -18.55 10.90
C LEU A 94 12.25 -19.95 10.58
N GLN A 95 11.08 -20.04 9.92
CA GLN A 95 10.52 -21.33 9.50
C GLN A 95 11.42 -22.02 8.48
N TYR A 96 11.96 -21.29 7.50
CA TYR A 96 12.91 -21.83 6.54
C TYR A 96 14.19 -22.33 7.21
N GLN A 97 14.75 -21.56 8.15
CA GLN A 97 15.91 -21.98 8.93
C GLN A 97 15.64 -23.28 9.70
N ARG A 98 14.47 -23.40 10.33
CA ARG A 98 14.06 -24.62 11.04
C ARG A 98 13.94 -25.83 10.10
N ARG A 99 13.29 -25.67 8.95
CA ARG A 99 13.15 -26.74 7.95
C ARG A 99 14.51 -27.17 7.40
N LEU A 100 15.38 -26.20 7.09
CA LEU A 100 16.75 -26.47 6.64
C LEU A 100 17.54 -27.27 7.69
N HIS A 101 17.46 -26.86 8.96
CA HIS A 101 18.09 -27.60 10.05
C HIS A 101 17.58 -29.04 10.16
N GLN A 102 16.26 -29.25 10.06
CA GLN A 102 15.68 -30.59 10.06
C GLN A 102 16.16 -31.44 8.88
N TYR A 103 16.25 -30.88 7.67
CA TYR A 103 16.79 -31.59 6.53
C TYR A 103 18.27 -31.95 6.71
N MET A 104 19.09 -31.03 7.25
CA MET A 104 20.49 -31.32 7.55
C MET A 104 20.64 -32.49 8.53
N LEU A 105 19.84 -32.54 9.59
CA LEU A 105 19.86 -33.66 10.55
C LEU A 105 19.45 -34.99 9.89
N ARG A 106 18.44 -34.98 9.01
CA ARG A 106 18.03 -36.19 8.26
C ARG A 106 19.13 -36.66 7.31
N ILE A 107 19.75 -35.75 6.57
CA ILE A 107 20.86 -36.06 5.66
C ILE A 107 22.02 -36.66 6.45
N ASN A 108 22.38 -36.06 7.59
CA ASN A 108 23.45 -36.59 8.45
C ASN A 108 23.12 -37.98 8.98
N SER A 109 21.90 -38.23 9.43
CA SER A 109 21.48 -39.56 9.90
C SER A 109 21.56 -40.61 8.78
N ILE A 110 21.15 -40.26 7.56
CA ILE A 110 21.28 -41.16 6.39
C ILE A 110 22.76 -41.40 6.07
N ALA A 111 23.58 -40.35 6.09
CA ALA A 111 25.02 -40.47 5.84
C ALA A 111 25.72 -41.36 6.88
N GLU A 112 25.36 -41.24 8.16
CA GLU A 112 25.84 -42.11 9.24
C GLU A 112 25.40 -43.56 9.04
N GLN A 113 24.14 -43.79 8.63
CA GLN A 113 23.67 -45.14 8.30
C GLN A 113 24.46 -45.73 7.13
N VAL A 114 24.60 -45.01 6.02
CA VAL A 114 25.35 -45.48 4.85
C VAL A 114 26.82 -45.76 5.19
N THR A 115 27.48 -44.87 5.94
CA THR A 115 28.87 -45.09 6.37
C THR A 115 29.00 -46.23 7.38
N GLY A 116 28.01 -46.43 8.25
CA GLY A 116 27.91 -47.56 9.18
C GLY A 116 27.72 -48.90 8.47
N PHE A 117 26.82 -48.96 7.49
CA PHE A 117 26.62 -50.14 6.63
C PHE A 117 27.91 -50.54 5.91
N ASN A 118 28.61 -49.59 5.30
CA ASN A 118 29.89 -49.86 4.62
C ASN A 118 30.97 -50.43 5.58
N LYS A 119 30.96 -50.06 6.87
CA LYS A 119 31.87 -50.61 7.88
C LYS A 119 31.44 -52.00 8.39
N GLY A 120 30.14 -52.24 8.51
CA GLY A 120 29.58 -53.55 8.89
C GLY A 120 29.78 -54.60 7.81
N ASP A 121 29.66 -54.23 6.54
CA ASP A 121 29.91 -55.14 5.42
C ASP A 121 31.39 -55.48 5.28
N LEU A 122 32.32 -54.57 5.59
CA LEU A 122 33.76 -54.87 5.57
C LEU A 122 34.19 -55.84 6.69
N ILE A 123 33.48 -55.84 7.82
CA ILE A 123 33.73 -56.78 8.94
C ILE A 123 33.00 -58.12 8.72
N THR A 124 31.87 -58.14 8.00
CA THR A 124 31.10 -59.38 7.77
C THR A 124 31.53 -60.13 6.50
N THR A 125 32.18 -59.45 5.55
CA THR A 125 32.73 -60.06 4.33
C THR A 125 33.97 -60.91 4.57
N CYS A 126 34.60 -60.85 5.76
CA CYS A 126 35.67 -61.80 6.09
C CYS A 126 35.15 -63.18 6.53
N ASP A 127 33.86 -63.34 6.88
CA ASP A 127 33.40 -64.59 7.50
C ASP A 127 32.34 -65.39 6.74
N LYS A 128 31.48 -64.83 5.87
CA LYS A 128 30.40 -65.63 5.26
C LYS A 128 30.07 -65.24 3.82
N GLN A 129 30.92 -65.66 2.90
CA GLN A 129 30.51 -65.89 1.51
C GLN A 129 29.77 -67.23 1.44
N ASN A 130 28.52 -67.29 1.92
CA ASN A 130 27.59 -68.38 1.55
C ASN A 130 26.11 -68.00 1.76
N GLN A 131 25.36 -67.96 0.64
CA GLN A 131 23.90 -68.06 0.50
C GLN A 131 23.04 -66.86 0.98
N VAL A 132 21.90 -66.45 0.40
CA VAL A 132 21.14 -66.51 -0.88
C VAL A 132 19.82 -65.74 -0.57
N GLU A 133 19.27 -65.01 -1.56
CA GLU A 133 17.85 -64.53 -1.71
C GLU A 133 17.11 -63.72 -0.62
N ALA A 134 16.43 -62.62 -1.02
CA ALA A 134 15.00 -62.62 -1.40
C ALA A 134 14.29 -61.25 -1.19
N THR A 135 13.59 -60.82 -2.25
CA THR A 135 12.28 -60.09 -2.28
C THR A 135 12.15 -58.59 -1.92
N CYS A 136 11.55 -57.84 -2.85
CA CYS A 136 10.96 -56.51 -2.67
C CYS A 136 9.55 -56.58 -2.00
N PRO A 137 9.00 -55.44 -1.55
CA PRO A 137 7.87 -54.88 -2.32
C PRO A 137 7.81 -53.33 -2.40
N GLU A 138 7.03 -52.87 -3.39
CA GLU A 138 6.62 -51.50 -3.69
C GLU A 138 5.85 -50.79 -2.56
N GLY A 139 5.85 -49.44 -2.60
CA GLY A 139 4.90 -48.58 -1.89
C GLY A 139 4.91 -47.14 -2.44
N GLU A 140 3.76 -46.69 -2.96
CA GLU A 140 3.48 -45.33 -3.46
C GLU A 140 3.68 -44.20 -2.42
N PRO A 141 3.82 -42.92 -2.85
CA PRO A 141 3.53 -41.78 -1.99
C PRO A 141 2.29 -40.96 -2.40
N LEU A 142 1.53 -40.68 -1.33
CA LEU A 142 0.38 -39.80 -1.13
C LEU A 142 0.34 -38.46 -1.90
N LYS A 143 -0.87 -38.08 -2.32
CA LYS A 143 -1.30 -36.71 -2.67
C LYS A 143 -1.45 -35.84 -1.41
N SER A 144 -0.99 -34.59 -1.49
CA SER A 144 -1.27 -33.52 -0.52
C SER A 144 -2.47 -32.66 -0.95
N PRO A 145 -3.37 -32.25 -0.04
CA PRO A 145 -4.32 -31.18 -0.30
C PRO A 145 -3.80 -29.87 0.31
N GLU A 146 -3.43 -28.92 -0.54
CA GLU A 146 -3.29 -27.51 -0.17
C GLU A 146 -4.09 -26.73 -1.22
N GLU A 147 -5.29 -26.25 -0.86
CA GLU A 147 -5.97 -25.11 -1.49
C GLU A 147 -7.37 -24.93 -0.88
N GLU A 148 -7.45 -24.45 0.36
CA GLU A 148 -8.70 -23.90 0.88
C GLU A 148 -8.43 -23.06 2.13
N THR A 149 -7.97 -21.82 1.95
CA THR A 149 -8.10 -20.77 2.98
C THR A 149 -7.88 -19.35 2.46
N GLN A 150 -7.54 -19.17 1.18
CA GLN A 150 -7.21 -17.85 0.62
C GLN A 150 -8.42 -17.05 0.08
N CYS A 151 -9.65 -17.38 0.49
CA CYS A 151 -10.86 -16.71 0.00
C CYS A 151 -11.47 -15.69 0.98
N CYS A 152 -11.14 -15.71 2.28
CA CYS A 152 -11.91 -14.94 3.26
C CYS A 152 -11.39 -13.52 3.55
N VAL A 153 -10.15 -13.16 3.19
CA VAL A 153 -9.58 -11.84 3.56
C VAL A 153 -9.96 -10.74 2.56
N TRP A 154 -10.23 -11.08 1.31
CA TRP A 154 -10.60 -10.10 0.27
C TRP A 154 -12.05 -9.60 0.38
N ALA A 155 -12.95 -10.38 0.99
CA ALA A 155 -14.37 -10.05 1.08
C ALA A 155 -14.70 -8.84 1.98
N ALA A 156 -13.76 -8.36 2.81
CA ALA A 156 -13.99 -7.24 3.71
C ALA A 156 -13.68 -5.86 3.09
N PHE A 157 -13.06 -5.79 1.92
CA PHE A 157 -12.57 -4.54 1.33
C PHE A 157 -13.42 -4.00 0.18
N GLU A 158 -14.31 -4.80 -0.43
CA GLU A 158 -15.20 -4.35 -1.53
C GLU A 158 -16.60 -3.90 -1.10
N GLY A 159 -16.84 -3.76 0.21
CA GLY A 159 -18.12 -3.32 0.77
C GLY A 159 -18.26 -1.79 0.91
N GLY A 160 -18.59 -1.11 -0.19
CA GLY A 160 -19.56 0.00 -0.23
C GLY A 160 -19.34 1.28 0.60
N TRP A 161 -18.95 2.35 -0.10
CA TRP A 161 -19.46 3.70 0.16
C TRP A 161 -20.28 4.13 -1.06
N VAL A 162 -21.61 3.97 -0.96
CA VAL A 162 -22.60 4.75 -1.71
C VAL A 162 -23.34 5.59 -0.69
#